data_AF-A0A4Y8V1U3-F1
#
_entry.id   AF-A0A4Y8V1U3-F1
#
_cell.length_a   1.000
_cell.length_b   1.000
_cell.length_c   1.000
_cell.angle_alpha   90.00
_cell.angle_beta   90.00
_cell.angle_gamma   90.00
#
_symmetry.space_group_name_H-M   'P 1'
#
loop_
_entity.id
_entity.type
_entity.pdbx_description
1 polymer ?
#
loop_
_entity_poly.entity_id
_entity_poly.type
_entity_poly.pdbx_seq_one_letter_code
_entity_poly.pdbx_strand_id
1 'polypeptide(L)'
;MLYIMLKSKNSFDKNVSSQLKAFALVLMVMHHLWHRPYFALFEPIDYGYLLLSIGMMGKICVGMFLFVSGYGLMASYCSRGNGFHIWRRLKKVLLPFWLIVILVAPFLLIIHEVKWYQVVTDALLLTRNMNGNWWFMQTYVIYVICFPLFAKSLQYNKVWIFLLIVSVVCFQPLAKFLRYYSEAGHYVLHYFPLLYSGMIARKFSLFDFLAAKRVWYRLFLVVALVVARFALGWNILNIGLIIAMIMFLIDIQGYLSDKVKRGFDFLGKMSMNMWLIHLFFINYGFHFRNPFADLAWIYLESLVAAYIIWCVYHKLCGYKW
;
A
#
# COMPACT_ATOMS: atom_id res chain seq x y z
N MET A 1 -26.01 -23.49 6.79
CA MET A 1 -25.72 -24.18 5.52
C MET A 1 -24.35 -23.72 5.03
N LEU A 2 -23.33 -24.51 5.34
CA LEU A 2 -21.92 -24.18 5.11
C LEU A 2 -21.58 -24.49 3.65
N TYR A 3 -21.69 -23.51 2.76
CA TYR A 3 -21.21 -23.67 1.39
C TYR A 3 -19.68 -23.66 1.42
N ILE A 4 -19.07 -24.84 1.46
CA ILE A 4 -17.66 -25.00 1.14
C ILE A 4 -17.55 -24.73 -0.36
N MET A 5 -17.35 -23.46 -0.73
CA MET A 5 -16.93 -23.12 -2.08
C MET A 5 -15.61 -23.84 -2.33
N LEU A 6 -15.63 -24.81 -3.26
CA LEU A 6 -14.45 -25.37 -3.88
C LEU A 6 -13.50 -24.21 -4.21
N LYS A 7 -12.32 -24.23 -3.60
CA LYS A 7 -11.30 -23.19 -3.82
C LYS A 7 -10.94 -23.23 -5.30
N SER A 8 -11.46 -22.25 -6.05
CA SER A 8 -11.13 -22.06 -7.46
C SER A 8 -9.60 -22.03 -7.60
N LYS A 9 -9.08 -22.67 -8.64
CA LYS A 9 -7.63 -22.74 -8.95
C LYS A 9 -6.99 -21.34 -9.05
N ASN A 10 -7.81 -20.30 -9.26
CA ASN A 10 -7.43 -18.89 -9.31
C ASN A 10 -8.22 -18.12 -8.23
N SER A 11 -7.55 -17.60 -7.21
CA SER A 11 -8.15 -16.81 -6.11
C SER A 11 -7.22 -15.66 -5.75
N PHE A 12 -7.70 -14.65 -5.02
CA PHE A 12 -6.82 -13.59 -4.50
C PHE A 12 -5.96 -14.13 -3.35
N ASP A 13 -4.80 -14.69 -3.70
CA ASP A 13 -3.89 -15.35 -2.79
C ASP A 13 -2.66 -14.47 -2.44
N LYS A 14 -1.67 -15.07 -1.76
CA LYS A 14 -0.42 -14.38 -1.39
C LYS A 14 0.42 -13.99 -2.61
N ASN A 15 0.36 -14.75 -3.71
CA ASN A 15 1.13 -14.44 -4.91
C ASN A 15 0.57 -13.20 -5.59
N VAL A 16 -0.75 -13.16 -5.80
CA VAL A 16 -1.43 -11.99 -6.36
C VAL A 16 -1.25 -10.77 -5.45
N SER A 17 -1.33 -10.95 -4.13
CA SER A 17 -1.06 -9.86 -3.16
C SER A 17 0.36 -9.30 -3.30
N SER A 18 1.35 -10.17 -3.50
CA SER A 18 2.76 -9.77 -3.62
C SER A 18 3.04 -9.09 -4.97
N GLN A 19 2.42 -9.58 -6.04
CA GLN A 19 2.45 -8.92 -7.35
C GLN A 19 1.84 -7.52 -7.27
N LEU A 20 0.65 -7.38 -6.66
CA LEU A 20 0.02 -6.08 -6.51
C LEU A 20 0.90 -5.11 -5.74
N LYS A 21 1.55 -5.56 -4.66
CA LYS A 21 2.53 -4.74 -3.93
C LYS A 21 3.73 -4.35 -4.79
N ALA A 22 4.27 -5.26 -5.59
CA ALA A 22 5.39 -4.97 -6.48
C ALA A 22 5.03 -3.89 -7.52
N PHE A 23 3.84 -3.97 -8.13
CA PHE A 23 3.34 -2.91 -9.01
C PHE A 23 3.15 -1.59 -8.25
N ALA A 24 2.57 -1.64 -7.05
CA ALA A 24 2.40 -0.45 -6.22
C ALA A 24 3.73 0.22 -5.87
N LEU A 25 4.81 -0.53 -5.66
CA LEU A 25 6.14 0.04 -5.41
C LEU A 25 6.68 0.83 -6.60
N VAL A 26 6.55 0.27 -7.80
CA VAL A 26 6.98 0.97 -9.02
C VAL A 26 6.19 2.27 -9.16
N LEU A 27 4.87 2.20 -8.98
CA LEU A 27 3.99 3.38 -9.01
C LEU A 27 4.31 4.39 -7.90
N MET A 28 4.74 3.94 -6.71
CA MET A 28 5.17 4.81 -5.61
C MET A 28 6.45 5.57 -5.96
N VAL A 29 7.48 4.90 -6.51
CA VAL A 29 8.71 5.59 -6.92
C VAL A 29 8.43 6.55 -8.08
N MET A 30 7.66 6.12 -9.08
CA MET A 30 7.21 7.01 -10.18
C MET A 30 6.43 8.21 -9.65
N HIS A 31 5.55 8.00 -8.67
CA HIS A 31 4.76 9.08 -8.07
C HIS A 31 5.66 10.14 -7.44
N HIS A 32 6.68 9.74 -6.68
CA HIS A 32 7.56 10.71 -6.03
C HIS A 32 8.59 11.32 -6.98
N LEU A 33 9.16 10.53 -7.89
CA LEU A 33 10.20 10.99 -8.81
C LEU A 33 9.62 11.86 -9.93
N TRP A 34 8.46 11.48 -10.49
CA TRP A 34 7.82 12.18 -11.60
C TRP A 34 6.72 13.14 -11.15
N HIS A 35 6.81 13.65 -9.93
CA HIS A 35 5.96 14.71 -9.42
C HIS A 35 6.79 15.85 -8.84
N ARG A 36 6.18 17.02 -8.71
CA ARG A 36 6.85 18.18 -8.11
C ARG A 36 7.07 17.95 -6.61
N PRO A 37 8.19 18.44 -6.03
CA PRO A 37 9.22 19.26 -6.69
C PRO A 37 10.26 18.46 -7.49
N TYR A 38 10.44 17.16 -7.21
CA TYR A 38 11.55 16.34 -7.74
C TYR A 38 11.62 16.26 -9.26
N PHE A 39 10.48 16.38 -9.96
CA PHE A 39 10.46 16.40 -11.42
C PHE A 39 11.34 17.51 -12.02
N ALA A 40 11.63 18.58 -11.28
CA ALA A 40 12.55 19.63 -11.71
C ALA A 40 13.97 19.11 -12.05
N LEU A 41 14.38 17.95 -11.53
CA LEU A 41 15.66 17.30 -11.84
C LEU A 41 15.79 16.90 -13.32
N PHE A 42 14.69 16.73 -14.03
CA PHE A 42 14.65 16.25 -15.41
C PHE A 42 14.31 17.34 -16.41
N GLU A 43 13.99 18.54 -15.94
CA GLU A 43 13.56 19.61 -16.81
C GLU A 43 14.73 20.40 -17.39
N PRO A 44 14.60 20.87 -18.65
CA PRO A 44 13.46 20.65 -19.57
C PRO A 44 13.49 19.27 -20.26
N ILE A 45 12.30 18.71 -20.56
CA ILE A 45 12.17 17.46 -21.33
C ILE A 45 10.88 17.46 -22.17
N ASP A 46 10.97 17.07 -23.44
CA ASP A 46 9.88 17.22 -24.42
C ASP A 46 8.56 16.53 -24.02
N TYR A 47 8.66 15.39 -23.35
CA TYR A 47 7.51 14.59 -22.91
C TYR A 47 7.20 14.77 -21.42
N GLY A 48 7.59 15.91 -20.83
CA GLY A 48 7.48 16.14 -19.40
C GLY A 48 6.04 16.12 -18.87
N TYR A 49 5.08 16.64 -19.64
CA TYR A 49 3.65 16.56 -19.30
C TYR A 49 3.14 15.12 -19.18
N LEU A 50 3.64 14.21 -20.03
CA LEU A 50 3.27 12.80 -19.96
C LEU A 50 3.80 12.17 -18.67
N LEU A 51 5.07 12.39 -18.34
CA LEU A 51 5.67 11.85 -17.11
C LEU A 51 5.00 12.41 -15.85
N LEU A 52 4.72 13.72 -15.81
CA LEU A 52 3.98 14.34 -14.71
C LEU A 52 2.58 13.72 -14.55
N SER A 53 1.89 13.46 -15.66
CA SER A 53 0.58 12.80 -15.64
C SER A 53 0.68 11.37 -15.08
N ILE A 54 1.70 10.62 -15.50
CA ILE A 54 1.95 9.26 -14.98
C ILE A 54 2.30 9.32 -13.47
N GLY A 55 3.14 10.27 -13.05
CA GLY A 55 3.47 10.47 -11.63
C GLY A 55 2.24 10.80 -10.79
N MET A 56 1.31 11.61 -11.32
CA MET A 56 0.03 11.89 -10.67
C MET A 56 -0.85 10.64 -10.55
N MET A 57 -0.90 9.81 -11.58
CA MET A 57 -1.61 8.52 -11.56
C MET A 57 -1.00 7.55 -10.54
N GLY A 58 0.33 7.58 -10.36
CA GLY A 58 1.07 6.72 -9.44
C GLY A 58 0.58 6.78 -7.99
N LYS A 59 -0.09 7.86 -7.57
CA LYS A 59 -0.68 8.03 -6.24
C LYS A 59 -1.67 6.91 -5.85
N ILE A 60 -2.23 6.19 -6.82
CA ILE A 60 -3.09 5.01 -6.56
C ILE A 60 -2.36 3.90 -5.78
N CYS A 61 -1.02 3.89 -5.78
CA CYS A 61 -0.21 2.92 -5.04
C CYS A 61 -0.59 2.83 -3.55
N VAL A 62 -0.87 3.98 -2.90
CA VAL A 62 -1.30 4.01 -1.50
C VAL A 62 -2.59 3.20 -1.32
N GLY A 63 -3.56 3.41 -2.21
CA GLY A 63 -4.82 2.69 -2.18
C GLY A 63 -4.65 1.19 -2.38
N MET A 64 -3.74 0.78 -3.27
CA MET A 64 -3.39 -0.64 -3.45
C MET A 64 -2.83 -1.26 -2.16
N PHE A 65 -1.88 -0.59 -1.51
CA PHE A 65 -1.30 -1.09 -0.26
C PHE A 65 -2.33 -1.19 0.87
N LEU A 66 -3.23 -0.21 0.98
CA LEU A 66 -4.28 -0.21 2.00
C LEU A 66 -5.36 -1.25 1.75
N PHE A 67 -5.76 -1.43 0.49
CA PHE A 67 -6.71 -2.47 0.11
C PHE A 67 -6.15 -3.85 0.46
N VAL A 68 -4.90 -4.13 0.06
CA VAL A 68 -4.21 -5.40 0.40
C VAL A 68 -4.05 -5.55 1.91
N SER A 69 -3.78 -4.47 2.62
CA SER A 69 -3.68 -4.45 4.08
C SER A 69 -4.99 -4.84 4.75
N GLY A 70 -6.10 -4.21 4.35
CA GLY A 70 -7.45 -4.55 4.85
C GLY A 70 -7.85 -5.99 4.53
N TYR A 71 -7.60 -6.42 3.29
CA TYR A 71 -7.83 -7.79 2.85
C TYR A 71 -7.03 -8.80 3.69
N GLY A 72 -5.73 -8.53 3.90
CA GLY A 72 -4.82 -9.38 4.65
C GLY A 72 -5.12 -9.44 6.15
N LEU A 73 -5.51 -8.32 6.76
CA LEU A 73 -5.97 -8.26 8.15
C LEU A 73 -7.23 -9.11 8.33
N MET A 74 -8.22 -8.93 7.45
CA MET A 74 -9.46 -9.70 7.50
C MET A 74 -9.22 -11.19 7.23
N ALA A 75 -8.35 -11.54 6.28
CA ALA A 75 -8.01 -12.93 5.99
C ALA A 75 -7.36 -13.60 7.21
N SER A 76 -6.48 -12.86 7.89
CA SER A 76 -5.82 -13.32 9.10
C SER A 76 -6.80 -13.51 10.26
N TYR A 77 -7.74 -12.58 10.43
CA TYR A 77 -8.79 -12.66 11.42
C TYR A 77 -9.71 -13.87 11.17
N CYS A 78 -10.22 -14.04 9.94
CA CYS A 78 -11.04 -15.20 9.57
C CYS A 78 -10.32 -16.54 9.77
N SER A 79 -9.00 -16.61 9.51
CA SER A 79 -8.23 -17.85 9.65
C SER A 79 -7.86 -18.20 11.10
N ARG A 80 -7.72 -17.21 11.99
CA ARG A 80 -7.19 -17.41 13.35
C ARG A 80 -8.26 -17.30 14.44
N GLY A 81 -9.43 -16.73 14.15
CA GLY A 81 -10.48 -16.50 15.14
C GLY A 81 -9.92 -15.83 16.40
N ASN A 82 -10.08 -16.49 17.55
CA ASN A 82 -9.59 -16.05 18.87
C ASN A 82 -8.06 -15.93 18.97
N GLY A 83 -7.29 -16.54 18.07
CA GLY A 83 -5.83 -16.43 17.99
C GLY A 83 -5.33 -15.21 17.19
N PHE A 84 -6.22 -14.32 16.76
CA PHE A 84 -5.82 -13.05 16.15
C PHE A 84 -5.37 -12.07 17.23
N HIS A 85 -4.06 -11.76 17.25
CA HIS A 85 -3.50 -10.79 18.18
C HIS A 85 -2.98 -9.57 17.43
N ILE A 86 -3.55 -8.41 17.73
CA ILE A 86 -3.16 -7.10 17.21
C ILE A 86 -1.67 -6.84 17.49
N TRP A 87 -1.20 -7.19 18.68
CA TRP A 87 0.19 -7.02 19.09
C TRP A 87 1.19 -7.72 18.17
N ARG A 88 0.89 -8.94 17.68
CA ARG A 88 1.75 -9.65 16.72
C ARG A 88 1.81 -8.91 15.38
N ARG A 89 0.73 -8.24 14.97
CA ARG A 89 0.68 -7.43 13.75
C ARG A 89 1.49 -6.15 13.91
N LEU A 90 1.32 -5.46 15.04
CA LEU A 90 2.08 -4.25 15.36
C LEU A 90 3.58 -4.53 15.42
N LYS A 91 4.01 -5.55 16.18
CA LYS A 91 5.43 -5.96 16.25
C LYS A 91 6.05 -6.22 14.87
N LYS A 92 5.31 -6.90 13.98
CA LYS A 92 5.79 -7.24 12.63
C LYS A 92 6.09 -6.01 11.76
N VAL A 93 5.45 -4.87 12.02
CA VAL A 93 5.64 -3.65 11.21
C VAL A 93 6.46 -2.60 11.96
N LEU A 94 6.32 -2.48 13.28
CA LEU A 94 7.07 -1.53 14.10
C LEU A 94 8.53 -1.92 14.29
N LEU A 95 8.88 -3.21 14.41
CA LEU A 95 10.28 -3.61 14.60
C LEU A 95 11.16 -3.27 13.38
N PRO A 96 10.77 -3.62 12.13
CA PRO A 96 11.52 -3.16 10.96
C PRO A 96 11.55 -1.63 10.83
N PHE A 97 10.46 -0.95 11.19
CA PHE A 97 10.40 0.51 11.19
C PHE A 97 11.41 1.14 12.16
N TRP A 98 11.47 0.67 13.41
CA TRP A 98 12.45 1.16 14.38
C TRP A 98 13.89 0.85 13.98
N LEU A 99 14.13 -0.30 13.34
CA LEU A 99 15.45 -0.59 12.77
C LEU A 99 15.82 0.46 11.70
N ILE A 100 14.89 0.83 10.82
CA ILE A 100 15.10 1.90 9.83
C ILE A 100 15.37 3.24 10.51
N VAL A 101 14.61 3.61 11.55
CA VAL A 101 14.84 4.83 12.31
C VAL A 101 16.26 4.85 12.90
N ILE A 102 16.70 3.76 13.52
CA ILE A 102 18.05 3.64 14.11
C ILE A 102 19.14 3.77 13.04
N LEU A 103 18.93 3.22 11.84
CA LEU A 103 19.90 3.28 10.75
C LEU A 103 19.98 4.68 10.11
N VAL A 104 18.85 5.37 9.96
CA VAL A 104 18.78 6.65 9.26
C VAL A 104 19.01 7.86 10.19
N ALA A 105 18.63 7.76 11.46
CA ALA A 105 18.73 8.87 12.40
C ALA A 105 20.14 9.47 12.52
N PRO A 106 21.22 8.67 12.68
CA PRO A 106 22.58 9.22 12.80
C PRO A 106 22.95 10.11 11.61
N PHE A 107 22.63 9.67 10.39
CA PHE A 107 22.86 10.45 9.18
C PHE A 107 22.12 11.79 9.23
N LEU A 108 20.81 11.79 9.48
CA LEU A 108 20.00 13.02 9.51
C LEU A 108 20.39 13.99 10.63
N LEU A 109 20.86 13.47 11.77
CA LEU A 109 21.35 14.27 12.89
C LEU A 109 22.68 14.95 12.58
N ILE A 110 23.59 14.25 11.88
CA ILE A 110 24.90 14.80 11.46
C ILE A 110 24.71 15.93 10.45
N ILE A 111 23.78 15.80 9.50
CA ILE A 111 23.49 16.85 8.51
C ILE A 111 22.53 17.93 9.04
N HIS A 112 22.16 17.88 10.32
CA HIS A 112 21.29 18.85 10.99
C HIS A 112 19.87 19.02 10.40
N GLU A 113 19.37 18.02 9.68
CA GLU A 113 18.00 18.00 9.15
C GLU A 113 16.96 17.72 10.24
N VAL A 114 17.35 17.01 11.31
CA VAL A 114 16.48 16.70 12.44
C VAL A 114 17.20 16.89 13.78
N LYS A 115 16.42 17.07 14.84
CA LYS A 115 16.87 17.13 16.24
C LYS A 115 16.57 15.80 16.95
N TRP A 116 17.27 15.52 18.05
CA TRP A 116 17.10 14.25 18.78
C TRP A 116 15.67 14.01 19.25
N TYR A 117 14.96 15.06 19.70
CA TYR A 117 13.55 14.91 20.09
C TYR A 117 12.65 14.57 18.90
N GLN A 118 12.95 15.05 17.69
CA GLN A 118 12.19 14.73 16.47
C GLN A 118 12.38 13.26 16.07
N VAL A 119 13.58 12.71 16.26
CA VAL A 119 13.83 11.27 16.06
C VAL A 119 12.95 10.44 17.00
N VAL A 120 12.88 10.82 18.28
CA VAL A 120 12.04 10.11 19.26
C VAL A 120 10.56 10.23 18.92
N THR A 121 10.06 11.42 18.59
CA THR A 121 8.64 11.61 18.27
C THR A 121 8.25 10.92 16.95
N ASP A 122 9.15 10.87 15.97
CA ASP A 122 8.96 10.11 14.73
C ASP A 122 9.01 8.59 14.96
N ALA A 123 9.90 8.09 15.83
CA ALA A 123 9.96 6.67 16.22
C ALA A 123 8.66 6.20 16.89
N LEU A 124 7.99 7.10 17.61
CA LEU A 124 6.68 6.87 18.22
C LEU A 124 5.50 7.13 17.25
N LEU A 125 5.78 7.47 15.99
CA LEU A 125 4.80 7.83 14.96
C LEU A 125 3.89 9.00 15.38
N LEU A 126 4.40 9.94 16.20
CA LEU A 126 3.70 11.16 16.59
C LEU A 126 3.91 12.28 15.57
N THR A 127 5.11 12.33 15.01
CA THR A 127 5.53 13.30 13.98
C THR A 127 6.14 12.58 12.78
N ARG A 128 6.63 13.34 11.80
CA ARG A 128 7.19 12.82 10.53
C ARG A 128 8.28 13.75 9.96
N ASN A 129 9.15 14.24 10.82
CA ASN A 129 10.24 15.15 10.47
C ASN A 129 11.33 14.46 9.65
N MET A 130 11.71 13.23 10.00
CA MET A 130 12.72 12.43 9.30
C MET A 130 12.25 12.08 7.89
N ASN A 131 10.96 11.76 7.73
CA ASN A 131 10.38 11.42 6.43
C ASN A 131 8.88 11.70 6.43
N GLY A 132 8.47 12.68 5.64
CA GLY A 132 7.08 13.09 5.53
C GLY A 132 6.13 11.94 5.15
N ASN A 133 6.58 10.99 4.31
CA ASN A 133 5.77 9.85 3.86
C ASN A 133 5.51 8.77 4.92
N TRP A 134 6.14 8.87 6.10
CA TRP A 134 5.83 7.98 7.21
C TRP A 134 4.43 8.20 7.79
N TRP A 135 3.67 9.20 7.31
CA TRP A 135 2.23 9.31 7.51
C TRP A 135 1.50 8.00 7.16
N PHE A 136 1.98 7.25 6.17
CA PHE A 136 1.40 5.96 5.78
C PHE A 136 1.52 4.93 6.91
N MET A 137 2.70 4.85 7.53
CA MET A 137 2.98 3.94 8.64
C MET A 137 2.13 4.30 9.87
N GLN A 138 2.04 5.59 10.21
CA GLN A 138 1.15 6.10 11.26
C GLN A 138 -0.31 5.69 11.00
N THR A 139 -0.80 5.94 9.78
CA THR A 139 -2.17 5.62 9.38
C THR A 139 -2.45 4.11 9.45
N TYR A 140 -1.52 3.28 8.96
CA TYR A 140 -1.64 1.83 9.03
C TYR A 140 -1.66 1.31 10.47
N VAL A 141 -0.81 1.82 11.36
CA VAL A 141 -0.81 1.44 12.79
C VAL A 141 -2.14 1.79 13.46
N ILE A 142 -2.69 2.98 13.21
CA ILE A 142 -4.02 3.37 13.68
C ILE A 142 -5.07 2.38 13.19
N TYR A 143 -5.06 2.02 11.90
CA TYR A 143 -6.00 1.03 11.37
C TYR A 143 -5.85 -0.36 12.00
N VAL A 144 -4.62 -0.82 12.30
CA VAL A 144 -4.40 -2.10 12.97
C VAL A 144 -4.95 -2.08 14.40
N ILE A 145 -4.80 -0.97 15.11
CA ILE A 145 -5.36 -0.79 16.47
C ILE A 145 -6.89 -0.76 16.41
N CYS A 146 -7.47 -0.01 15.47
CA CYS A 146 -8.92 0.09 15.29
C CYS A 146 -9.56 -1.12 14.59
N PHE A 147 -8.75 -2.04 14.03
CA PHE A 147 -9.22 -3.18 13.26
C PHE A 147 -10.32 -4.02 13.94
N PRO A 148 -10.28 -4.33 15.25
CA PRO A 148 -11.35 -5.07 15.91
C PRO A 148 -12.71 -4.40 15.79
N LEU A 149 -12.76 -3.07 15.87
CA LEU A 149 -14.00 -2.30 15.70
C LEU A 149 -14.53 -2.43 14.27
N PHE A 150 -13.64 -2.32 13.28
CA PHE A 150 -13.98 -2.48 11.87
C PHE A 150 -14.41 -3.92 11.53
N ALA A 151 -13.78 -4.92 12.15
CA ALA A 151 -14.15 -6.31 11.98
C ALA A 151 -15.53 -6.61 12.61
N LYS A 152 -15.81 -6.00 13.77
CA LYS A 152 -17.11 -6.10 14.46
C LYS A 152 -18.24 -5.47 13.62
N SER A 153 -18.00 -4.34 12.95
CA SER A 153 -19.02 -3.72 12.07
C SER A 153 -19.44 -4.62 10.90
N LEU A 154 -18.55 -5.50 10.43
CA LEU A 154 -18.85 -6.50 9.40
C LEU A 154 -19.64 -7.72 9.90
N GLN A 155 -19.91 -7.83 11.20
CA GLN A 155 -20.74 -8.88 11.78
C GLN A 155 -22.20 -8.46 11.92
N TYR A 156 -22.48 -7.16 11.99
CA TYR A 156 -23.83 -6.62 12.11
C TYR A 156 -24.51 -6.50 10.74
N ASN A 157 -25.80 -6.85 10.67
CA ASN A 157 -26.55 -6.87 9.43
C ASN A 157 -26.59 -5.47 8.78
N LYS A 158 -26.17 -5.38 7.51
CA LYS A 158 -26.16 -4.17 6.66
C LYS A 158 -25.37 -2.95 7.16
N VAL A 159 -24.85 -2.91 8.40
CA VAL A 159 -24.05 -1.79 8.93
C VAL A 159 -22.84 -1.49 8.05
N TRP A 160 -22.19 -2.52 7.53
CA TRP A 160 -21.04 -2.37 6.64
C TRP A 160 -21.38 -1.65 5.33
N ILE A 161 -22.61 -1.78 4.80
CA ILE A 161 -23.06 -1.10 3.58
C ILE A 161 -23.15 0.38 3.87
N PHE A 162 -23.86 0.74 4.96
CA PHE A 162 -24.00 2.12 5.39
C PHE A 162 -22.64 2.76 5.66
N LEU A 163 -21.76 2.07 6.41
CA LEU A 163 -20.42 2.57 6.71
C LEU A 163 -19.56 2.73 5.45
N LEU A 164 -19.64 1.82 4.48
CA LEU A 164 -18.94 1.95 3.20
C LEU A 164 -19.44 3.19 2.44
N ILE A 165 -20.76 3.35 2.28
CA ILE A 165 -21.35 4.50 1.59
C ILE A 165 -20.96 5.81 2.27
N VAL A 166 -21.14 5.91 3.59
CA VAL A 166 -20.75 7.08 4.38
C VAL A 166 -19.25 7.36 4.25
N SER A 167 -18.41 6.33 4.28
CA SER A 167 -16.97 6.53 4.16
C SER A 167 -16.56 7.08 2.80
N VAL A 168 -17.22 6.64 1.74
CA VAL A 168 -16.93 7.15 0.40
C VAL A 168 -17.44 8.58 0.26
N VAL A 169 -18.70 8.82 0.61
CA VAL A 169 -19.38 10.09 0.30
C VAL A 169 -18.97 11.19 1.29
N CYS A 170 -18.87 10.87 2.58
CA CYS A 170 -18.70 11.86 3.64
C CYS A 170 -17.26 11.97 4.15
N PHE A 171 -16.50 10.86 4.26
CA PHE A 171 -15.17 10.95 4.87
C PHE A 171 -14.16 11.69 4.01
N GLN A 172 -14.33 11.69 2.68
CA GLN A 172 -13.45 12.40 1.75
C GLN A 172 -13.55 13.94 1.91
N PRO A 173 -14.73 14.56 1.84
CA PRO A 173 -14.91 15.98 2.19
C PRO A 173 -14.49 16.29 3.63
N LEU A 174 -14.88 15.45 4.59
CA LEU A 174 -14.52 15.64 6.00
C LEU A 174 -13.01 15.57 6.22
N ALA A 175 -12.30 14.66 5.53
CA ALA A 175 -10.85 14.58 5.58
C ALA A 175 -10.21 15.87 5.09
N LYS A 176 -10.74 16.48 4.01
CA LYS A 176 -10.22 17.76 3.49
C LYS A 176 -10.37 18.88 4.52
N PHE A 177 -11.50 18.93 5.22
CA PHE A 177 -11.73 19.86 6.33
C PHE A 177 -10.79 19.59 7.51
N LEU A 178 -10.71 18.33 7.97
CA LEU A 178 -9.86 17.94 9.10
C LEU A 178 -8.37 18.18 8.83
N ARG A 179 -7.94 18.23 7.56
CA ARG A 179 -6.55 18.51 7.20
C ARG A 179 -6.02 19.79 7.84
N TYR A 180 -6.88 20.80 8.05
CA TYR A 180 -6.50 22.04 8.72
C TYR A 180 -6.11 21.86 10.20
N TYR A 181 -6.69 20.87 10.88
CA TYR A 181 -6.51 20.64 12.32
C TYR A 181 -5.62 19.44 12.64
N SER A 182 -5.73 18.38 11.84
CA SER A 182 -5.03 17.12 12.05
C SER A 182 -4.79 16.43 10.72
N GLU A 183 -3.54 16.46 10.27
CA GLU A 183 -3.13 15.69 9.11
C GLU A 183 -3.28 14.17 9.34
N ALA A 184 -3.06 13.68 10.56
CA ALA A 184 -3.30 12.27 10.89
C ALA A 184 -4.78 11.90 10.71
N GLY A 185 -5.69 12.76 11.19
CA GLY A 185 -7.13 12.62 10.97
C GLY A 185 -7.51 12.67 9.48
N HIS A 186 -6.89 13.57 8.71
CA HIS A 186 -7.04 13.63 7.26
C HIS A 186 -6.70 12.30 6.60
N TYR A 187 -5.50 11.75 6.83
CA TYR A 187 -5.09 10.50 6.19
C TYR A 187 -5.99 9.33 6.62
N VAL A 188 -6.31 9.21 7.90
CA VAL A 188 -7.19 8.14 8.41
C VAL A 188 -8.55 8.17 7.73
N LEU A 189 -9.19 9.33 7.59
CA LEU A 189 -10.51 9.41 6.95
C LEU A 189 -10.44 9.26 5.43
N HIS A 190 -9.47 9.93 4.79
CA HIS A 190 -9.31 9.90 3.33
C HIS A 190 -9.11 8.48 2.83
N TYR A 191 -8.29 7.70 3.52
CA TYR A 191 -7.88 6.38 3.07
C TYR A 191 -8.73 5.22 3.63
N PHE A 192 -9.66 5.50 4.54
CA PHE A 192 -10.50 4.47 5.18
C PHE A 192 -11.30 3.62 4.17
N PRO A 193 -11.96 4.19 3.13
CA PRO A 193 -12.74 3.39 2.18
C PRO A 193 -11.90 2.34 1.46
N LEU A 194 -10.62 2.61 1.22
CA LEU A 194 -9.69 1.70 0.53
C LEU A 194 -9.32 0.52 1.42
N LEU A 195 -9.02 0.76 2.69
CA LEU A 195 -8.80 -0.30 3.67
C LEU A 195 -10.08 -1.15 3.88
N TYR A 196 -11.21 -0.47 4.11
CA TYR A 196 -12.47 -1.12 4.46
C TYR A 196 -13.04 -1.95 3.29
N SER A 197 -12.92 -1.46 2.05
CA SER A 197 -13.28 -2.24 0.85
C SER A 197 -12.45 -3.51 0.70
N GLY A 198 -11.16 -3.49 1.05
CA GLY A 198 -10.33 -4.70 1.12
C GLY A 198 -10.84 -5.71 2.15
N MET A 199 -11.28 -5.23 3.32
CA MET A 199 -11.88 -6.08 4.37
C MET A 199 -13.19 -6.71 3.91
N ILE A 200 -14.09 -5.91 3.31
CA ILE A 200 -15.36 -6.37 2.73
C ILE A 200 -15.10 -7.43 1.65
N ALA A 201 -14.19 -7.14 0.72
CA ALA A 201 -13.84 -8.05 -0.38
C ALA A 201 -13.37 -9.41 0.15
N ARG A 202 -12.63 -9.45 1.26
CA ARG A 202 -12.26 -10.72 1.90
C ARG A 202 -13.43 -11.40 2.60
N LYS A 203 -14.22 -10.65 3.38
CA LYS A 203 -15.33 -11.17 4.20
C LYS A 203 -16.37 -11.90 3.34
N PHE A 204 -16.67 -11.34 2.17
CA PHE A 204 -17.64 -11.88 1.23
C PHE A 204 -17.02 -12.72 0.11
N SER A 205 -15.72 -13.04 0.22
CA SER A 205 -14.99 -13.84 -0.79
C SER A 205 -15.19 -13.30 -2.21
N LEU A 206 -15.18 -11.98 -2.38
CA LEU A 206 -15.49 -11.30 -3.64
C LEU A 206 -14.66 -11.85 -4.81
N PHE A 207 -13.36 -12.01 -4.62
CA PHE A 207 -12.48 -12.50 -5.68
C PHE A 207 -12.65 -13.99 -5.97
N ASP A 208 -13.07 -14.80 -4.99
CA ASP A 208 -13.39 -16.21 -5.23
C ASP A 208 -14.67 -16.30 -6.09
N PHE A 209 -15.67 -15.46 -5.78
CA PHE A 209 -16.89 -15.33 -6.56
C PHE A 209 -16.62 -14.83 -7.99
N LEU A 210 -15.80 -13.79 -8.14
CA LEU A 210 -15.47 -13.22 -9.45
C LEU A 210 -14.62 -14.19 -10.28
N ALA A 211 -13.66 -14.89 -9.67
CA ALA A 211 -12.82 -15.86 -10.37
C ALA A 211 -13.63 -17.07 -10.91
N ALA A 212 -14.75 -17.41 -10.27
CA ALA A 212 -15.67 -18.44 -10.75
C ALA A 212 -16.48 -18.01 -12.00
N LYS A 213 -16.54 -16.71 -12.33
CA LYS A 213 -17.23 -16.22 -13.55
C LYS A 213 -16.37 -16.45 -14.79
N ARG A 214 -16.99 -16.52 -15.98
CA ARG A 214 -16.25 -16.66 -17.25
C ARG A 214 -15.33 -15.46 -17.48
N VAL A 215 -14.15 -15.70 -18.07
CA VAL A 215 -13.11 -14.69 -18.34
C VAL A 215 -13.68 -13.44 -19.01
N TRP A 216 -14.52 -13.59 -20.05
CA TRP A 216 -15.12 -12.47 -20.77
C TRP A 216 -15.95 -11.52 -19.90
N TYR A 217 -16.70 -12.04 -18.92
CA TYR A 217 -17.44 -11.19 -17.97
C TYR A 217 -16.49 -10.40 -17.07
N ARG A 218 -15.35 -10.99 -16.71
CA ARG A 218 -14.33 -10.35 -15.88
C ARG A 218 -13.59 -9.26 -16.65
N LEU A 219 -13.20 -9.54 -17.89
CA LEU A 219 -12.61 -8.57 -18.81
C LEU A 219 -13.56 -7.41 -19.08
N PHE A 220 -14.85 -7.69 -19.33
CA PHE A 220 -15.86 -6.65 -19.49
C PHE A 220 -15.97 -5.78 -18.24
N LEU A 221 -16.02 -6.38 -17.04
CA LEU A 221 -16.03 -5.64 -15.77
C LEU A 221 -14.78 -4.76 -15.60
N VAL A 222 -13.59 -5.28 -15.92
CA VAL A 222 -12.33 -4.53 -15.90
C VAL A 222 -12.43 -3.32 -16.82
N VAL A 223 -12.82 -3.51 -18.08
CA VAL A 223 -12.98 -2.43 -19.06
C VAL A 223 -14.02 -1.42 -18.60
N ALA A 224 -15.18 -1.87 -18.12
CA ALA A 224 -16.24 -1.00 -17.62
C ALA A 224 -15.77 -0.13 -16.44
N LEU A 225 -15.03 -0.71 -15.48
CA LEU A 225 -14.50 0.03 -14.33
C LEU A 225 -13.43 1.05 -14.74
N VAL A 226 -12.57 0.70 -15.71
CA VAL A 226 -11.57 1.61 -16.27
C VAL A 226 -12.24 2.77 -17.02
N VAL A 227 -13.16 2.47 -17.93
CA VAL A 227 -13.89 3.49 -18.71
C VAL A 227 -14.69 4.41 -17.78
N ALA A 228 -15.43 3.84 -16.82
CA ALA A 228 -16.19 4.62 -15.85
C ALA A 228 -15.28 5.58 -15.06
N ARG A 229 -14.09 5.15 -14.65
CA ARG A 229 -13.13 6.00 -13.91
C ARG A 229 -12.70 7.22 -14.72
N PHE A 230 -12.40 7.03 -16.00
CA PHE A 230 -11.95 8.12 -16.88
C PHE A 230 -13.11 9.02 -17.31
N ALA A 231 -14.31 8.46 -17.55
CA ALA A 231 -15.49 9.24 -17.93
C ALA A 231 -16.02 10.11 -16.78
N LEU A 232 -16.08 9.57 -15.56
CA LEU A 232 -16.69 10.27 -14.42
C LEU A 232 -15.68 11.10 -13.63
N GLY A 233 -14.39 10.75 -13.64
CA GLY A 233 -13.38 11.48 -12.88
C GLY A 233 -13.42 11.25 -11.35
N TRP A 234 -14.38 10.47 -10.84
CA TRP A 234 -14.61 10.34 -9.40
C TRP A 234 -13.55 9.49 -8.69
N ASN A 235 -13.07 9.99 -7.54
CA ASN A 235 -12.08 9.30 -6.70
C ASN A 235 -12.57 7.95 -6.13
N ILE A 236 -13.89 7.73 -5.98
CA ILE A 236 -14.45 6.44 -5.57
C ILE A 236 -14.06 5.31 -6.53
N LEU A 237 -13.94 5.61 -7.82
CA LEU A 237 -13.64 4.63 -8.86
C LEU A 237 -12.20 4.15 -8.81
N ASN A 238 -11.34 4.74 -7.97
CA ASN A 238 -10.03 4.18 -7.64
C ASN A 238 -10.16 2.79 -6.96
N ILE A 239 -11.21 2.55 -6.16
CA ILE A 239 -11.50 1.21 -5.62
C ILE A 239 -11.80 0.23 -6.77
N GLY A 240 -12.59 0.68 -7.75
CA GLY A 240 -12.89 -0.07 -8.98
C GLY A 240 -11.63 -0.43 -9.77
N LEU A 241 -10.72 0.53 -9.97
CA LEU A 241 -9.43 0.28 -10.62
C LEU A 241 -8.57 -0.74 -9.87
N ILE A 242 -8.52 -0.68 -8.54
CA ILE A 242 -7.79 -1.66 -7.72
C ILE A 242 -8.40 -3.06 -7.88
N ILE A 243 -9.73 -3.18 -7.84
CA ILE A 243 -10.42 -4.45 -8.09
C ILE A 243 -10.11 -4.96 -9.49
N ALA A 244 -10.17 -4.08 -10.50
CA ALA A 244 -9.89 -4.43 -11.89
C ALA A 244 -8.45 -4.96 -12.07
N MET A 245 -7.48 -4.30 -11.44
CA MET A 245 -6.08 -4.75 -11.46
C MET A 245 -5.89 -6.08 -10.74
N ILE A 246 -6.51 -6.29 -9.58
CA ILE A 246 -6.46 -7.59 -8.89
C ILE A 246 -7.06 -8.68 -9.76
N MET A 247 -8.19 -8.41 -10.43
CA MET A 247 -8.82 -9.36 -11.35
C MET A 247 -7.92 -9.71 -12.52
N PHE A 248 -7.30 -8.70 -13.14
CA PHE A 248 -6.31 -8.92 -14.19
C PHE A 248 -5.14 -9.79 -13.68
N LEU A 249 -4.61 -9.51 -12.49
CA LEU A 249 -3.54 -10.31 -11.89
C LEU A 249 -3.97 -11.75 -11.64
N ILE A 250 -5.19 -11.99 -11.15
CA ILE A 250 -5.75 -13.34 -10.97
C ILE A 250 -5.80 -14.08 -12.32
N ASP A 251 -6.24 -13.40 -13.38
CA ASP A 251 -6.43 -13.99 -14.71
C ASP A 251 -5.09 -14.37 -15.37
N ILE A 252 -4.02 -13.62 -15.11
CA ILE A 252 -2.69 -13.92 -15.66
C ILE A 252 -1.91 -14.99 -14.88
N GLN A 253 -2.36 -15.42 -13.69
CA GLN A 253 -1.59 -16.34 -12.83
C GLN A 253 -1.20 -17.64 -13.52
N GLY A 254 -2.04 -18.15 -14.42
CA GLY A 254 -1.78 -19.38 -15.18
C GLY A 254 -0.65 -19.26 -16.20
N TYR A 255 -0.33 -18.04 -16.65
CA TYR A 255 0.70 -17.76 -17.64
C TYR A 255 2.05 -17.38 -17.01
N LEU A 256 2.08 -17.11 -15.70
CA LEU A 256 3.29 -16.74 -14.99
C LEU A 256 4.06 -18.00 -14.54
N SER A 257 5.34 -18.07 -14.91
CA SER A 257 6.25 -19.11 -14.42
C SER A 257 6.51 -19.00 -12.92
N ASP A 258 6.88 -20.10 -12.27
CA ASP A 258 7.17 -20.10 -10.84
C ASP A 258 8.36 -19.20 -10.47
N LYS A 259 9.33 -19.04 -11.39
CA LYS A 259 10.44 -18.09 -11.22
C LYS A 259 9.93 -16.65 -11.10
N VAL A 260 9.01 -16.24 -11.98
CA VAL A 260 8.40 -14.91 -11.95
C VAL A 260 7.57 -14.72 -10.68
N LYS A 261 6.76 -15.72 -10.29
CA LYS A 261 5.99 -15.68 -9.04
C LYS A 261 6.88 -15.51 -7.81
N ARG A 262 8.01 -16.24 -7.74
CA ARG A 262 9.00 -16.08 -6.66
C ARG A 262 9.65 -14.69 -6.66
N GLY A 263 9.95 -14.14 -7.84
CA GLY A 263 10.44 -12.76 -7.96
C GLY A 263 9.47 -11.75 -7.36
N PHE A 264 8.18 -11.86 -7.70
CA PHE A 264 7.16 -11.00 -7.11
C PHE A 264 6.93 -11.22 -5.61
N ASP A 265 7.00 -12.46 -5.13
CA ASP A 265 6.96 -12.75 -3.69
C ASP A 265 8.13 -12.08 -2.94
N PHE A 266 9.33 -12.13 -3.52
CA PHE A 266 10.50 -11.42 -2.99
C PHE A 266 10.28 -9.90 -2.93
N LEU A 267 9.87 -9.27 -4.04
CA LEU A 267 9.59 -7.83 -4.08
C LEU A 267 8.46 -7.45 -3.11
N GLY A 268 7.40 -8.27 -3.04
CA GLY A 268 6.29 -8.09 -2.13
C GLY A 268 6.71 -8.16 -0.65
N LYS A 269 7.69 -9.00 -0.30
CA LYS A 269 8.28 -9.06 1.05
C LYS A 269 9.09 -7.81 1.40
N MET A 270 9.86 -7.28 0.44
CA MET A 270 10.68 -6.07 0.64
C MET A 270 9.86 -4.78 0.60
N SER A 271 8.64 -4.83 0.08
CA SER A 271 7.81 -3.65 -0.20
C SER A 271 7.66 -2.64 0.94
N MET A 272 7.41 -3.09 2.17
CA MET A 272 7.25 -2.16 3.29
C MET A 272 8.56 -1.44 3.63
N ASN A 273 9.68 -2.15 3.59
CA ASN A 273 11.00 -1.55 3.83
C ASN A 273 11.31 -0.53 2.73
N MET A 274 11.10 -0.89 1.46
CA MET A 274 11.26 0.04 0.33
C MET A 274 10.37 1.28 0.47
N TRP A 275 9.11 1.10 0.88
CA TRP A 275 8.20 2.22 1.15
C TRP A 275 8.76 3.16 2.23
N LEU A 276 9.38 2.63 3.28
CA LEU A 276 9.88 3.46 4.36
C LEU A 276 11.15 4.24 4.00
N ILE A 277 11.93 3.78 3.01
CA ILE A 277 13.26 4.33 2.73
C ILE A 277 13.41 5.04 1.38
N HIS A 278 12.53 4.80 0.41
CA HIS A 278 12.69 5.32 -0.97
C HIS A 278 12.93 6.83 -1.05
N LEU A 279 12.28 7.63 -0.19
CA LEU A 279 12.47 9.08 -0.19
C LEU A 279 13.87 9.51 0.24
N PHE A 280 14.59 8.72 1.06
CA PHE A 280 15.96 9.07 1.41
C PHE A 280 16.87 8.99 0.18
N PHE A 281 16.63 8.02 -0.71
CA PHE A 281 17.34 7.91 -1.98
C PHE A 281 16.91 8.99 -2.98
N ILE A 282 15.64 9.39 -2.99
CA ILE A 282 15.18 10.51 -3.82
C ILE A 282 15.76 11.86 -3.34
N ASN A 283 15.98 12.04 -2.03
CA ASN A 283 16.42 13.31 -1.48
C ASN A 283 17.94 13.44 -1.40
N TYR A 284 18.64 12.34 -1.09
CA TYR A 284 20.06 12.33 -0.75
C TYR A 284 20.87 11.37 -1.62
N GLY A 285 20.23 10.59 -2.49
CA GLY A 285 20.88 9.63 -3.37
C GLY A 285 21.49 10.27 -4.62
N PHE A 286 22.07 9.42 -5.45
CA PHE A 286 22.66 9.85 -6.71
C PHE A 286 21.60 9.90 -7.83
N HIS A 287 21.68 10.94 -8.67
CA HIS A 287 20.76 11.19 -9.77
C HIS A 287 21.50 11.35 -11.10
N PHE A 288 21.12 10.56 -12.10
CA PHE A 288 21.60 10.64 -13.48
C PHE A 288 20.93 11.77 -14.28
N ARG A 289 19.91 12.43 -13.72
CA ARG A 289 19.09 13.43 -14.42
C ARG A 289 18.40 12.90 -15.66
N ASN A 290 18.20 11.59 -15.72
CA ASN A 290 17.34 10.95 -16.71
C ASN A 290 16.18 10.28 -15.98
N PRO A 291 14.91 10.56 -16.33
CA PRO A 291 13.76 10.14 -15.54
C PRO A 291 13.60 8.62 -15.45
N PHE A 292 14.05 7.88 -16.47
CA PHE A 292 13.96 6.43 -16.49
C PHE A 292 15.16 5.76 -15.83
N ALA A 293 16.37 6.33 -16.03
CA ALA A 293 17.56 5.85 -15.34
C ALA A 293 17.42 6.06 -13.82
N ASP A 294 16.96 7.23 -13.37
CA ASP A 294 16.72 7.52 -11.96
C ASP A 294 15.60 6.65 -11.38
N LEU A 295 14.54 6.37 -12.16
CA LEU A 295 13.50 5.43 -11.72
C LEU A 295 14.09 4.04 -11.44
N ALA A 296 14.87 3.51 -12.38
CA ALA A 296 15.50 2.19 -12.22
C ALA A 296 16.52 2.19 -11.08
N TRP A 297 17.33 3.24 -10.99
CA TRP A 297 18.38 3.40 -9.99
C TRP A 297 17.83 3.49 -8.58
N ILE A 298 16.90 4.41 -8.32
CA ILE A 298 16.28 4.61 -7.01
C ILE A 298 15.50 3.36 -6.59
N TYR A 299 14.84 2.68 -7.53
CA TYR A 299 14.18 1.41 -7.27
C TYR A 299 15.20 0.35 -6.81
N LEU A 300 16.34 0.24 -7.50
CA LEU A 300 17.40 -0.71 -7.16
C LEU A 300 18.05 -0.39 -5.81
N GLU A 301 18.41 0.87 -5.55
CA GLU A 301 18.97 1.31 -4.26
C GLU A 301 17.99 1.00 -3.11
N SER A 302 16.72 1.35 -3.30
CA SER A 302 15.66 1.04 -2.34
C SER A 302 15.54 -0.47 -2.11
N LEU A 303 15.63 -1.29 -3.16
CA LEU A 303 15.52 -2.74 -3.04
C LEU A 303 16.72 -3.34 -2.29
N VAL A 304 17.94 -2.91 -2.63
CA VAL A 304 19.17 -3.36 -1.98
C VAL A 304 19.16 -2.98 -0.50
N ALA A 305 18.84 -1.73 -0.18
CA ALA A 305 18.76 -1.30 1.21
C ALA A 305 17.65 -2.02 1.98
N ALA A 306 16.48 -2.20 1.37
CA ALA A 306 15.37 -2.96 1.96
C ALA A 306 15.75 -4.41 2.26
N TYR A 307 16.53 -5.04 1.38
CA TYR A 307 17.05 -6.38 1.56
C TYR A 307 18.08 -6.45 2.69
N ILE A 308 19.01 -5.49 2.78
CA ILE A 308 19.97 -5.40 3.90
C ILE A 308 19.23 -5.27 5.23
N ILE A 309 18.26 -4.35 5.32
CA ILE A 309 17.41 -4.16 6.51
C ILE A 309 16.71 -5.46 6.87
N TRP A 310 16.17 -6.18 5.88
CA TRP A 310 15.51 -7.46 6.08
C TRP A 310 16.47 -8.52 6.63
N CYS A 311 17.68 -8.64 6.08
CA CYS A 311 18.72 -9.55 6.57
C CYS A 311 19.13 -9.24 8.02
N VAL A 312 19.38 -7.96 8.33
CA VAL A 312 19.74 -7.51 9.68
C VAL A 312 18.61 -7.81 10.66
N TYR A 313 17.37 -7.48 10.30
CA TYR A 313 16.18 -7.79 11.10
C TYR A 313 16.08 -9.29 11.42
N HIS A 314 16.23 -10.15 10.41
CA HIS A 314 16.15 -11.59 10.60
C HIS A 314 17.30 -12.16 11.45
N LYS A 315 18.50 -11.56 11.38
CA LYS A 315 19.64 -11.94 12.21
C LYS A 315 19.44 -11.53 13.68
N LEU A 316 18.96 -10.31 13.92
CA LEU A 316 18.74 -9.76 15.26
C LEU A 316 17.57 -10.44 15.99
N CYS A 317 16.50 -10.76 15.27
CA CYS A 317 15.30 -11.37 15.87
C CYS A 317 15.38 -12.90 16.03
N GLY A 318 16.53 -13.54 15.75
CA GLY A 318 16.81 -14.93 16.09
C GLY A 318 15.74 -15.95 15.68
N TYR A 319 15.84 -16.47 14.45
CA TYR A 319 15.12 -17.65 13.93
C TYR A 319 13.60 -17.57 13.64
N LYS A 320 13.25 -18.23 12.52
CA LYS A 320 11.98 -18.88 12.14
C LYS A 320 10.67 -18.16 12.51
N TRP A 321 10.10 -17.43 11.55
CA TRP A 321 8.66 -17.16 11.49
C TRP A 321 7.99 -17.95 10.38
#